data_AF-A0A0H3PVQ8-F1
#
_entry.id   AF-A0A0H3PVQ8-F1
#
_cell.length_a   1.000
_cell.length_b   1.000
_cell.length_c   1.000
_cell.angle_alpha   90.00
_cell.angle_beta   90.00
_cell.angle_gamma   90.00
#
_symmetry.space_group_name_H-M   'P 1'
#
loop_
_entity.id
_entity.type
_entity.pdbx_description
1 polymer ?
#
loop_
_entity_poly.entity_id
_entity_poly.type
_entity_poly.pdbx_seq_one_letter_code
_entity_poly.pdbx_strand_id
1 'polypeptide(L)'
;MEGFLRGKCVPRDLKVNETNAEYLVRKFDEVRAEARNEGINYTASRLAAAFNHGFINKPLAEVFDVTRMILSAKEELANESHPIDGLSGEYAEKSLEEWAERLRKGGSQ
;
A
#
# COMPACT_ATOMS: atom_id res chain seq x y z
N MET A 1 -0.41 22.84 6.46
CA MET A 1 0.15 23.34 5.18
C MET A 1 -0.56 24.57 4.65
N GLU A 2 -1.84 24.83 4.95
CA GLU A 2 -2.59 25.92 4.31
C GLU A 2 -1.96 27.32 4.47
N GLY A 3 -1.44 27.65 5.66
CA GLY A 3 -0.75 28.93 5.88
C GLY A 3 0.52 29.09 5.04
N PHE A 4 1.26 28.00 4.80
CA PHE A 4 2.44 28.00 3.93
C PHE A 4 2.05 28.17 2.47
N LEU A 5 1.04 27.43 2.00
CA LEU A 5 0.52 27.55 0.63
C LEU A 5 -0.05 28.94 0.32
N ARG A 6 -0.50 29.68 1.35
CA ARG A 6 -0.97 31.06 1.25
C ARG A 6 0.10 32.12 1.56
N GLY A 7 1.35 31.73 1.79
CA GLY A 7 2.46 32.65 2.13
C GLY A 7 2.34 33.34 3.49
N LYS A 8 1.48 32.85 4.38
CA LYS A 8 1.20 33.44 5.70
C LYS A 8 2.11 32.90 6.82
N CYS A 9 2.77 31.76 6.61
CA CYS A 9 3.69 31.19 7.58
C CYS A 9 4.82 30.39 6.92
N VAL A 10 5.94 30.26 7.62
CA VAL A 10 7.07 29.39 7.25
C VAL A 10 7.03 28.12 8.12
N PRO A 11 7.08 26.92 7.54
CA PRO A 11 7.12 25.68 8.31
C PRO A 11 8.34 25.59 9.22
N ARG A 12 8.14 25.15 10.46
CA ARG A 12 9.23 25.04 11.45
C ARG A 12 10.28 24.00 11.04
N ASP A 13 9.88 22.98 10.29
CA ASP A 13 10.72 21.86 9.87
C ASP A 13 11.30 22.06 8.45
N LEU A 14 11.22 23.27 7.90
CA LEU A 14 11.90 23.64 6.66
C LEU A 14 13.41 23.67 6.91
N LYS A 15 14.19 22.91 6.13
CA LYS A 15 15.64 22.84 6.30
C LYS A 15 16.32 24.10 5.73
N VAL A 16 17.47 24.45 6.31
CA VAL A 16 18.31 25.52 5.73
C VAL A 16 18.76 25.06 4.33
N ASN A 17 18.60 25.94 3.34
CA ASN A 17 18.86 25.69 1.92
C ASN A 17 17.87 24.73 1.22
N GLU A 18 16.73 24.42 1.84
CA GLU A 18 15.62 23.71 1.17
C GLU A 18 14.66 24.74 0.58
N THR A 19 14.42 24.65 -0.73
CA THR A 19 13.42 25.47 -1.41
C THR A 19 12.01 25.04 -1.02
N ASN A 20 11.03 25.92 -1.19
CA ASN A 20 9.63 25.59 -0.97
C ASN A 20 9.16 24.39 -1.81
N ALA A 21 9.69 24.23 -3.02
CA ALA A 21 9.37 23.11 -3.90
C ALA A 21 9.93 21.79 -3.35
N GLU A 22 11.21 21.77 -2.95
CA GLU A 22 11.85 20.59 -2.34
C GLU A 22 11.16 20.19 -1.03
N TYR A 23 10.78 21.17 -0.19
CA TYR A 23 9.99 20.92 1.00
C TYR A 23 8.66 20.23 0.68
N LEU A 24 7.92 20.73 -0.31
CA LEU A 24 6.65 20.15 -0.71
C LEU A 24 6.80 18.74 -1.24
N VAL A 25 7.80 18.49 -2.10
CA VAL A 25 8.09 17.15 -2.63
C VAL A 25 8.36 16.19 -1.47
N ARG A 26 9.26 16.54 -0.55
CA ARG A 26 9.55 15.73 0.64
C ARG A 26 8.29 15.46 1.47
N LYS A 27 7.46 16.46 1.70
CA LYS A 27 6.21 16.29 2.46
C LYS A 27 5.18 15.41 1.75
N PHE A 28 5.07 15.51 0.43
CA PHE A 28 4.19 14.63 -0.33
C PHE A 28 4.72 13.20 -0.36
N ASP A 29 6.03 13.01 -0.39
CA ASP A 29 6.65 11.68 -0.29
C ASP A 29 6.44 11.07 1.09
N GLU A 30 6.59 11.85 2.17
CA GLU A 30 6.26 11.44 3.55
C GLU A 30 4.80 10.98 3.64
N VAL A 31 3.84 11.81 3.19
CA VAL A 31 2.40 11.47 3.19
C VAL A 31 2.11 10.24 2.32
N ARG A 32 2.77 10.11 1.17
CA ARG A 32 2.59 8.95 0.29
C ARG A 32 3.13 7.67 0.94
N ALA A 33 4.25 7.73 1.64
CA ALA A 33 4.81 6.61 2.38
C ALA A 33 3.88 6.17 3.53
N GLU A 34 3.32 7.13 4.27
CA GLU A 34 2.31 6.87 5.30
C GLU A 34 1.07 6.19 4.70
N ALA A 35 0.50 6.74 3.63
CA ALA A 35 -0.67 6.19 2.96
C ALA A 35 -0.44 4.75 2.45
N ARG A 36 0.76 4.45 1.93
CA ARG A 36 1.13 3.09 1.53
C ARG A 36 1.18 2.13 2.71
N ASN A 37 1.79 2.55 3.81
CA ASN A 37 1.86 1.75 5.04
C ASN A 37 0.46 1.45 5.60
N GLU A 38 -0.45 2.42 5.57
CA GLU A 38 -1.85 2.25 5.95
C GLU A 38 -2.55 1.25 5.03
N GLY A 39 -2.40 1.38 3.71
CA GLY A 39 -2.97 0.45 2.74
C GLY A 39 -2.48 -1.00 2.93
N ILE A 40 -1.19 -1.19 3.19
CA ILE A 40 -0.61 -2.52 3.49
C ILE A 40 -1.20 -3.10 4.77
N ASN A 41 -1.24 -2.31 5.85
CA ASN A 41 -1.84 -2.72 7.12
C ASN A 41 -3.30 -3.15 6.95
N TYR A 42 -4.05 -2.36 6.18
CA TYR A 42 -5.45 -2.64 5.91
C TYR A 42 -5.61 -3.97 5.17
N THR A 43 -4.85 -4.20 4.09
CA THR A 43 -4.89 -5.45 3.32
C THR A 43 -4.52 -6.68 4.18
N ALA A 44 -3.43 -6.62 4.94
CA ALA A 44 -3.04 -7.69 5.86
C ALA A 44 -4.15 -7.98 6.90
N SER A 45 -4.77 -6.92 7.44
CA SER A 45 -5.87 -7.05 8.41
C SER A 45 -7.11 -7.69 7.78
N ARG A 46 -7.45 -7.34 6.54
CA ARG A 46 -8.56 -7.95 5.80
C ARG A 46 -8.32 -9.43 5.50
N LEU A 47 -7.08 -9.80 5.14
CA LEU A 47 -6.69 -11.20 4.95
C LEU A 47 -6.84 -12.01 6.25
N ALA A 48 -6.28 -11.51 7.35
CA ALA A 48 -6.38 -12.17 8.65
C ALA A 48 -7.84 -12.31 9.12
N ALA A 49 -8.66 -11.27 8.92
CA ALA A 49 -10.08 -11.34 9.21
C ALA A 49 -10.81 -12.38 8.34
N ALA A 50 -10.52 -12.43 7.04
CA ALA A 50 -11.12 -13.41 6.14
C ALA A 50 -10.83 -14.86 6.59
N PHE A 51 -9.60 -15.13 7.05
CA PHE A 51 -9.25 -16.41 7.66
C PHE A 51 -10.00 -16.68 8.97
N ASN A 52 -9.97 -15.74 9.93
CA ASN A 52 -10.61 -15.92 11.23
C ASN A 52 -12.13 -16.13 11.15
N HIS A 53 -12.77 -15.57 10.11
CA HIS A 53 -14.21 -15.74 9.85
C HIS A 53 -14.54 -16.91 8.93
N GLY A 54 -13.56 -17.74 8.55
CA GLY A 54 -13.77 -18.97 7.79
C GLY A 54 -13.98 -18.79 6.28
N PHE A 55 -13.72 -17.60 5.73
CA PHE A 55 -13.77 -17.38 4.28
C PHE A 55 -12.55 -18.00 3.55
N ILE A 56 -11.46 -18.24 4.27
CA ILE A 56 -10.25 -18.85 3.75
C ILE A 56 -10.02 -20.18 4.45
N ASN A 57 -10.14 -21.27 3.70
CA ASN A 57 -9.89 -22.63 4.20
C ASN A 57 -8.46 -23.07 3.84
N LYS A 58 -7.47 -22.48 4.53
CA LYS A 58 -6.03 -22.79 4.38
C LYS A 58 -5.39 -23.05 5.74
N PRO A 59 -4.27 -23.79 5.82
CA PRO A 59 -3.53 -23.96 7.07
C PRO A 59 -3.09 -22.62 7.65
N LEU A 60 -3.06 -22.51 8.98
CA LEU A 60 -2.61 -21.30 9.68
C LEU A 60 -1.20 -20.86 9.23
N ALA A 61 -0.30 -21.81 8.98
CA ALA A 61 1.06 -21.52 8.52
C ALA A 61 1.08 -20.78 7.17
N GLU A 62 0.26 -21.22 6.21
CA GLU A 62 0.16 -20.54 4.90
C GLU A 62 -0.41 -19.13 5.04
N VAL A 63 -1.47 -18.96 5.85
CA VAL A 63 -2.06 -17.64 6.07
C VAL A 63 -1.10 -16.71 6.82
N PHE A 64 -0.35 -17.24 7.78
CA PHE A 64 0.71 -16.50 8.48
C PHE A 64 1.77 -16.01 7.50
N ASP A 65 2.28 -16.89 6.63
CA ASP A 65 3.31 -16.53 5.66
C ASP A 65 2.82 -15.46 4.68
N VAL A 66 1.60 -15.59 4.14
CA VAL A 66 1.03 -14.58 3.23
C VAL A 66 0.78 -13.25 3.97
N THR A 67 0.25 -13.28 5.19
CA THR A 67 0.03 -12.06 5.98
C THR A 67 1.35 -11.35 6.29
N ARG A 68 2.39 -12.13 6.64
CA ARG A 68 3.74 -11.61 6.87
C ARG A 68 4.34 -11.03 5.59
N MET A 69 4.19 -11.70 4.45
CA MET A 69 4.64 -11.23 3.14
C MET A 69 3.99 -9.88 2.77
N ILE A 70 2.68 -9.71 3.05
CA ILE A 70 2.02 -8.42 2.82
C ILE A 70 2.62 -7.34 3.72
N LEU A 71 2.86 -7.64 5.01
CA LEU A 71 3.42 -6.67 5.95
C LEU A 71 4.88 -6.30 5.64
N SER A 72 5.68 -7.22 5.09
CA SER A 72 7.08 -6.95 4.71
C SER A 72 7.19 -6.00 3.53
N ALA A 73 6.14 -5.83 2.72
CA ALA A 73 6.10 -4.86 1.63
C ALA A 73 6.37 -3.41 2.10
N LYS A 74 6.19 -3.09 3.39
CA LYS A 74 6.57 -1.79 3.95
C LYS A 74 8.08 -1.55 3.89
N GLU A 75 8.87 -2.58 4.20
CA GLU A 75 10.32 -2.52 4.17
C GLU A 75 10.82 -2.46 2.73
N GLU A 76 10.17 -3.19 1.81
CA GLU A 76 10.44 -3.13 0.37
C GLU A 76 10.21 -1.69 -0.16
N LEU A 77 9.03 -1.12 0.09
CA LEU A 77 8.66 0.24 -0.30
C LEU A 77 9.56 1.33 0.31
N ALA A 78 10.08 1.12 1.51
CA ALA A 78 10.98 2.07 2.17
C ALA A 78 12.38 2.08 1.55
N ASN A 79 12.80 0.97 0.93
CA ASN A 79 14.14 0.78 0.38
C ASN A 79 14.19 0.88 -1.15
N GLU A 80 13.05 0.87 -1.84
CA GLU A 80 12.99 0.88 -3.30
C GLU A 80 13.03 2.28 -3.91
N SER A 81 14.02 2.49 -4.78
CA SER A 81 14.17 3.71 -5.58
C SER A 81 13.46 3.64 -6.95
N HIS A 82 12.84 2.53 -7.30
CA HIS A 82 12.23 2.29 -8.62
C HIS A 82 10.71 2.13 -8.53
N PRO A 83 9.96 2.31 -9.64
CA PRO A 83 8.53 2.06 -9.68
C PRO A 83 8.22 0.60 -9.31
N ILE A 84 7.36 0.40 -8.33
CA ILE A 84 6.98 -0.91 -7.85
C ILE A 84 5.74 -1.36 -8.61
N ASP A 85 5.86 -2.51 -9.28
CA ASP A 85 4.76 -3.16 -9.96
C ASP A 85 3.66 -3.56 -8.94
N GLY A 86 2.39 -3.49 -9.36
CA GLY A 86 1.25 -3.83 -8.53
C GLY A 86 0.68 -2.69 -7.66
N LEU A 87 1.36 -1.55 -7.50
CA LEU A 87 0.80 -0.40 -6.78
C LEU A 87 -0.41 0.24 -7.47
N SER A 88 -0.53 0.08 -8.79
CA SER A 88 -1.68 0.58 -9.57
C SER A 88 -2.97 -0.21 -9.31
N GLY A 89 -2.85 -1.45 -8.80
CA GLY A 89 -3.95 -2.40 -8.71
C GLY A 89 -4.25 -3.18 -10.00
N GLU A 90 -3.61 -2.84 -11.13
CA GLU A 90 -3.87 -3.45 -12.45
C GLU A 90 -3.72 -4.99 -12.42
N TYR A 91 -2.70 -5.50 -11.73
CA TYR A 91 -2.50 -6.94 -11.57
C TYR A 91 -3.69 -7.61 -10.86
N ALA A 92 -4.20 -6.98 -9.79
CA ALA A 92 -5.33 -7.50 -9.03
C ALA A 92 -6.63 -7.45 -9.86
N GLU A 93 -6.86 -6.36 -10.58
CA GLU A 93 -8.02 -6.18 -11.46
C GLU A 93 -8.05 -7.23 -12.58
N LYS A 94 -6.92 -7.41 -13.27
CA LYS A 94 -6.77 -8.44 -14.31
C LYS A 94 -6.97 -9.85 -13.77
N SER A 95 -6.42 -10.13 -12.58
CA SER A 95 -6.62 -11.43 -11.92
C SER A 95 -8.10 -11.69 -11.62
N LEU A 96 -8.85 -10.68 -11.17
CA LEU A 96 -10.30 -10.80 -10.94
C LEU A 96 -11.07 -11.11 -12.21
N GLU A 97 -10.73 -10.46 -13.34
CA GLU A 97 -11.34 -10.73 -14.63
C GLU A 97 -11.11 -12.19 -15.07
N GLU A 98 -9.87 -12.66 -14.97
CA GLU A 98 -9.47 -14.02 -15.31
C GLU A 98 -10.19 -15.05 -14.42
N TRP A 99 -10.25 -14.82 -13.11
CA TRP A 99 -10.93 -15.72 -12.17
C TRP A 99 -12.44 -15.73 -12.40
N ALA A 100 -13.05 -14.56 -12.65
CA ALA A 100 -14.47 -14.47 -12.99
C ALA A 100 -14.79 -15.27 -14.26
N GLU A 101 -13.91 -15.26 -15.25
CA GLU A 101 -14.07 -16.07 -16.46
C GLU A 101 -13.96 -17.57 -16.19
N ARG A 102 -12.99 -17.99 -15.37
CA ARG A 102 -12.85 -19.40 -14.96
C ARG A 102 -14.10 -19.90 -14.23
N LEU A 103 -14.66 -19.08 -13.34
CA LEU A 103 -15.90 -19.40 -12.62
C LEU A 103 -17.10 -19.53 -13.57
N ARG A 104 -17.24 -18.65 -14.57
CA ARG A 104 -18.30 -18.76 -15.60
C ARG A 104 -18.20 -20.05 -16.41
N LYS A 105 -16.99 -20.57 -16.62
CA LYS A 105 -16.72 -21.82 -17.35
C LYS A 105 -16.85 -23.08 -16.47
N GLY A 106 -17.25 -22.94 -15.20
CA GLY A 106 -17.40 -24.06 -14.27
C GLY A 106 -16.07 -24.62 -13.74
N GLY A 107 -14.98 -23.86 -13.82
CA GLY A 107 -13.71 -24.27 -13.22
C GLY A 107 -13.80 -24.24 -11.69
N SER A 108 -13.60 -25.39 -11.04
CA SER A 108 -13.29 -25.42 -9.60
C SER A 108 -11.80 -25.10 -9.36
N GLN A 109 -11.53 -24.54 -8.19
CA GLN A 109 -10.20 -24.17 -7.70
C GLN A 109 -9.23 -25.36 -7.68
#